data_AF-A0A0T6ARM9-F1
#
_entry.id   AF-A0A0T6ARM9-F1
#
_cell.length_a   1.000
_cell.length_b   1.000
_cell.length_c   1.000
_cell.angle_alpha   90.00
_cell.angle_beta   90.00
_cell.angle_gamma   90.00
#
_symmetry.space_group_name_H-M   'P 1'
#
loop_
_entity.id
_entity.type
_entity.pdbx_description
1 polymer ?
#
loop_
_entity_poly.entity_id
_entity_poly.type
_entity_poly.pdbx_seq_one_letter_code
_entity_poly.pdbx_strand_id
1 'polypeptide(L)'
;MQPPRPGLRDTLKVFGAWLRALPRPFLFAGGAVVLMGAAAVAFAGYTTYDYTMNNPAFCRSCHIMEAAWTRWSTSEHRKVDCHSCHEQSVTESARQVIVFAVRRPERVGRHAVVPGERCRTCHTSGDPRWRQVAETAGHQVHAERRQIECVLCHSQAVHRIQPSTAVCAKCHQAQSIGARAIKIPQMAEFHCVDCHQFLRLNSPLRPTRQTCLGCHQALPPKKTVGFPPPVAHITLTCSTCHRPHEKAQPVVACTSCHAAARPALHQRPTHVASTCTTCHVPHAWKVQSRQSCLSCHQDKVTHNAPTTCNTCHGFK
;
A
#
# COMPACT_ATOMS: atom_id res chain seq x y z
N MET A 1 -55.61 56.43 -28.24
CA MET A 1 -54.73 56.26 -27.07
C MET A 1 -55.25 55.09 -26.25
N GLN A 2 -54.48 54.01 -26.10
CA GLN A 2 -54.86 52.90 -25.21
C GLN A 2 -54.61 53.32 -23.75
N PRO A 3 -55.50 52.96 -22.80
CA PRO A 3 -55.28 53.28 -21.39
C PRO A 3 -54.02 52.59 -20.86
N PRO A 4 -53.29 53.22 -19.92
CA PRO A 4 -52.09 52.63 -19.34
C PRO A 4 -52.43 51.31 -18.64
N ARG A 5 -51.63 50.27 -18.92
CA ARG A 5 -51.81 48.96 -18.27
C ARG A 5 -51.60 49.13 -16.76
N PRO A 6 -52.44 48.51 -15.92
CA PRO A 6 -52.30 48.61 -14.47
C PRO A 6 -50.91 48.11 -14.04
N GLY A 7 -50.27 48.86 -13.13
CA GLY A 7 -48.98 48.49 -12.59
C GLY A 7 -49.08 47.25 -11.70
N LEU A 8 -47.96 46.51 -11.56
CA LEU A 8 -47.86 45.27 -10.78
C LEU A 8 -48.52 45.38 -9.39
N ARG A 9 -48.37 46.53 -8.72
CA ARG A 9 -48.95 46.81 -7.40
C ARG A 9 -50.47 46.84 -7.40
N ASP A 10 -51.11 47.37 -8.44
CA ASP A 10 -52.56 47.47 -8.52
C ASP A 10 -53.18 46.11 -8.87
N THR A 11 -52.54 45.34 -9.75
CA THR A 11 -52.91 43.93 -10.00
C THR A 11 -52.81 43.07 -8.74
N LEU A 12 -51.78 43.25 -7.90
CA LEU A 12 -51.63 42.51 -6.64
C LEU A 12 -52.69 42.91 -5.60
N LYS A 13 -53.09 44.19 -5.54
CA LYS A 13 -54.19 44.65 -4.66
C LYS A 13 -55.54 44.06 -5.07
N VAL A 14 -55.86 44.08 -6.36
CA VAL A 14 -57.12 43.51 -6.90
C VAL A 14 -57.16 42.00 -6.66
N PHE A 15 -56.06 41.30 -6.91
CA PHE A 15 -55.94 39.86 -6.64
C PHE A 15 -56.08 39.53 -5.15
N GLY A 16 -55.46 40.32 -4.26
CA GLY A 16 -55.57 40.16 -2.82
C GLY A 16 -56.98 40.43 -2.28
N ALA A 17 -57.73 41.36 -2.88
CA ALA A 17 -59.14 41.61 -2.53
C ALA A 17 -60.05 40.48 -3.01
N TRP A 18 -59.81 39.95 -4.22
CA TRP A 18 -60.52 38.80 -4.77
C TRP A 18 -60.30 37.52 -3.95
N LEU A 19 -59.06 37.25 -3.52
CA LEU A 19 -58.73 36.15 -2.60
C LEU A 19 -59.48 36.27 -1.26
N ARG A 20 -59.58 37.47 -0.68
CA ARG A 20 -60.31 37.69 0.58
C ARG A 20 -61.83 37.51 0.43
N ALA A 21 -62.38 37.63 -0.78
CA ALA A 21 -63.80 37.46 -1.07
C ALA A 21 -64.19 35.99 -1.34
N LEU A 22 -63.22 35.07 -1.51
CA LEU A 22 -63.49 33.65 -1.71
C LEU A 22 -63.96 32.99 -0.40
N PRO A 23 -64.91 32.03 -0.45
CA PRO A 23 -65.30 31.28 0.74
C PRO A 23 -64.11 30.51 1.30
N ARG A 24 -63.98 30.51 2.64
CA ARG A 24 -62.91 29.81 3.38
C ARG A 24 -62.58 28.39 2.86
N PRO A 25 -63.54 27.49 2.54
CA PRO A 25 -63.21 26.16 2.02
C PRO A 25 -62.43 26.18 0.69
N PHE A 26 -62.68 27.14 -0.20
CA PHE A 26 -61.94 27.28 -1.46
C PHE A 26 -60.52 27.81 -1.25
N LEU A 27 -60.32 28.68 -0.24
CA LEU A 27 -58.98 29.13 0.15
C LEU A 27 -58.16 28.00 0.76
N PHE A 28 -58.77 27.17 1.61
CA PHE A 28 -58.10 25.99 2.15
C PHE A 28 -57.79 24.94 1.07
N ALA A 29 -58.73 24.68 0.16
CA ALA A 29 -58.51 23.77 -0.97
C ALA A 29 -57.41 24.28 -1.91
N GLY A 30 -57.43 25.57 -2.26
CA GLY A 30 -56.39 26.20 -3.09
C GLY A 30 -55.02 26.19 -2.40
N GLY A 31 -54.96 26.51 -1.12
CA GLY A 31 -53.74 26.42 -0.30
C GLY A 31 -53.19 24.99 -0.22
N ALA A 32 -54.07 24.00 -0.02
CA ALA A 32 -53.69 22.59 -0.01
C ALA A 32 -53.12 22.13 -1.36
N VAL A 33 -53.73 22.55 -2.48
CA VAL A 33 -53.22 22.24 -3.83
C VAL A 33 -51.83 22.86 -4.06
N VAL A 34 -51.63 24.11 -3.67
CA VAL A 34 -50.30 24.76 -3.78
C VAL A 34 -49.27 24.04 -2.91
N LEU A 35 -49.62 23.68 -1.68
CA LEU A 35 -48.73 22.93 -0.78
C LEU A 35 -48.40 21.54 -1.33
N MET A 36 -49.40 20.81 -1.84
CA MET A 36 -49.18 19.50 -2.48
C MET A 36 -48.31 19.64 -3.73
N GLY A 37 -48.51 20.67 -4.55
CA GLY A 37 -47.67 20.95 -5.71
C GLY A 37 -46.22 21.26 -5.33
N ALA A 38 -46.01 22.10 -4.32
CA ALA A 38 -44.68 22.42 -3.80
C ALA A 38 -43.99 21.17 -3.22
N ALA A 39 -44.73 20.35 -2.45
CA ALA A 39 -44.22 19.10 -1.90
C ALA A 39 -43.85 18.09 -3.01
N ALA A 40 -44.67 17.99 -4.06
CA ALA A 40 -44.38 17.13 -5.21
C ALA A 40 -43.12 17.57 -5.96
N VAL A 41 -42.95 18.88 -6.20
CA VAL A 41 -41.74 19.43 -6.83
C VAL A 41 -40.50 19.19 -5.96
N ALA A 42 -40.60 19.43 -4.66
CA ALA A 42 -39.50 19.18 -3.72
C ALA A 42 -39.14 17.68 -3.68
N PHE A 43 -40.13 16.79 -3.66
CA PHE A 43 -39.93 15.35 -3.67
C PHE A 43 -39.28 14.87 -4.98
N ALA A 44 -39.75 15.34 -6.13
CA ALA A 44 -39.16 15.01 -7.43
C ALA A 44 -37.72 15.54 -7.55
N GLY A 45 -37.46 16.75 -7.06
CA GLY A 45 -36.11 17.33 -7.00
C GLY A 45 -35.18 16.53 -6.11
N TYR A 46 -35.62 16.15 -4.90
CA TYR A 46 -34.85 15.33 -3.98
C TYR A 46 -34.53 13.95 -4.54
N THR A 47 -35.52 13.24 -5.09
CA THR A 47 -35.31 11.89 -5.65
C THR A 47 -34.39 11.92 -6.87
N THR A 48 -34.50 12.94 -7.72
CA THR A 48 -33.57 13.14 -8.85
C THR A 48 -32.16 13.41 -8.36
N TYR A 49 -32.00 14.30 -7.38
CA TYR A 49 -30.70 14.61 -6.78
C TYR A 49 -30.08 13.37 -6.14
N ASP A 50 -30.84 12.62 -5.34
CA ASP A 50 -30.35 11.43 -4.66
C ASP A 50 -29.96 10.32 -5.65
N TYR A 51 -30.80 10.06 -6.65
CA TYR A 51 -30.48 9.09 -7.70
C TYR A 51 -29.22 9.46 -8.48
N THR A 52 -29.06 10.74 -8.84
CA THR A 52 -27.92 11.19 -9.65
C THR A 52 -26.64 11.36 -8.83
N MET A 53 -26.73 11.73 -7.55
CA MET A 53 -25.58 12.13 -6.73
C MET A 53 -25.19 11.11 -5.66
N ASN A 54 -26.09 10.25 -5.20
CA ASN A 54 -25.80 9.31 -4.11
C ASN A 54 -26.04 7.85 -4.52
N ASN A 55 -26.63 7.58 -5.67
CA ASN A 55 -26.92 6.22 -6.11
C ASN A 55 -26.01 5.79 -7.28
N PRO A 56 -25.16 4.76 -7.11
CA PRO A 56 -24.25 4.35 -8.16
C PRO A 56 -24.95 3.70 -9.36
N ALA A 57 -26.25 3.35 -9.24
CA ALA A 57 -27.07 2.88 -10.36
C ALA A 57 -27.19 3.93 -11.48
N PHE A 58 -27.14 5.22 -11.15
CA PHE A 58 -27.12 6.28 -12.17
C PHE A 58 -25.88 6.17 -13.05
N CYS A 59 -24.69 6.06 -12.44
CA CYS A 59 -23.43 5.91 -13.18
C CYS A 59 -23.45 4.65 -14.04
N ARG A 60 -23.97 3.53 -13.51
CA ARG A 60 -24.12 2.25 -14.24
C ARG A 60 -25.06 2.36 -15.45
N SER A 61 -26.03 3.28 -15.44
CA SER A 61 -26.96 3.44 -16.56
C SER A 61 -26.26 3.83 -17.87
N CYS A 62 -25.06 4.38 -17.78
CA CYS A 62 -24.21 4.68 -18.93
C CYS A 62 -23.41 3.45 -19.36
N HIS A 63 -23.56 3.01 -20.61
CA HIS A 63 -22.83 1.86 -21.18
C HIS A 63 -21.30 1.92 -21.02
N ILE A 64 -20.73 3.12 -21.00
CA ILE A 64 -19.29 3.39 -20.85
C ILE A 64 -18.75 3.07 -19.44
N MET A 65 -19.63 2.94 -18.45
CA MET A 65 -19.28 2.71 -17.05
C MET A 65 -19.21 1.24 -16.66
N GLU A 66 -19.62 0.30 -17.52
CA GLU A 66 -19.69 -1.13 -17.19
C GLU A 66 -18.36 -1.66 -16.65
N ALA A 67 -17.25 -1.37 -17.33
CA ALA A 67 -15.93 -1.85 -16.91
C ALA A 67 -15.43 -1.20 -15.61
N ALA A 68 -15.89 0.01 -15.28
CA ALA A 68 -15.60 0.66 -14.00
C ALA A 68 -16.44 0.03 -12.88
N TRP A 69 -17.73 -0.18 -13.15
CA TRP A 69 -18.68 -0.83 -12.26
C TRP A 69 -18.24 -2.23 -11.86
N THR A 70 -17.92 -3.11 -12.82
CA THR A 70 -17.49 -4.49 -12.54
C THR A 70 -16.28 -4.54 -11.60
N ARG A 71 -15.33 -3.61 -11.77
CA ARG A 71 -14.14 -3.53 -10.92
C ARG A 71 -14.49 -3.04 -9.52
N TRP A 72 -15.30 -1.98 -9.41
CA TRP A 72 -15.75 -1.45 -8.12
C TRP A 72 -16.59 -2.46 -7.34
N SER A 73 -17.53 -3.14 -7.99
CA SER A 73 -18.46 -4.07 -7.36
C SER A 73 -17.77 -5.31 -6.79
N THR A 74 -16.59 -5.66 -7.31
CA THR A 74 -15.75 -6.75 -6.82
C THR A 74 -14.65 -6.29 -5.85
N SER A 75 -14.58 -4.99 -5.57
CA SER A 75 -13.58 -4.40 -4.68
C SER A 75 -14.04 -4.35 -3.22
N GLU A 76 -13.10 -4.05 -2.33
CA GLU A 76 -13.39 -3.72 -0.92
C GLU A 76 -14.21 -2.42 -0.77
N HIS A 77 -14.22 -1.55 -1.78
CA HIS A 77 -14.92 -0.26 -1.77
C HIS A 77 -16.35 -0.34 -2.33
N ARG A 78 -16.88 -1.53 -2.62
CA ARG A 78 -18.25 -1.73 -3.13
C ARG A 78 -19.39 -1.24 -2.23
N LYS A 79 -19.05 -0.80 -1.01
CA LYS A 79 -19.97 -0.22 -0.02
C LYS A 79 -19.84 1.31 0.09
N VAL A 80 -19.00 1.91 -0.75
CA VAL A 80 -18.73 3.35 -0.80
C VAL A 80 -19.21 3.86 -2.15
N ASP A 81 -20.07 4.88 -2.12
CA ASP A 81 -20.69 5.43 -3.32
C ASP A 81 -19.66 6.12 -4.22
N CYS A 82 -19.92 6.13 -5.53
CA CYS A 82 -18.98 6.65 -6.52
C CYS A 82 -18.57 8.10 -6.24
N HIS A 83 -19.51 8.94 -5.81
CA HIS A 83 -19.26 10.36 -5.54
C HIS A 83 -18.54 10.62 -4.21
N SER A 84 -18.40 9.63 -3.33
CA SER A 84 -17.47 9.74 -2.19
C SER A 84 -16.02 9.86 -2.66
N CYS A 85 -15.70 9.34 -3.85
CA CYS A 85 -14.40 9.53 -4.50
C CYS A 85 -14.45 10.60 -5.60
N HIS A 86 -15.53 10.65 -6.37
CA HIS A 86 -15.74 11.58 -7.48
C HIS A 86 -16.60 12.78 -7.07
N GLU A 87 -16.04 13.70 -6.30
CA GLU A 87 -16.77 14.92 -5.94
C GLU A 87 -16.56 16.01 -7.00
N GLN A 88 -17.66 16.45 -7.61
CA GLN A 88 -17.72 17.58 -8.53
C GLN A 88 -18.99 18.39 -8.25
N SER A 89 -19.02 19.66 -8.67
CA SER A 89 -20.21 20.49 -8.47
C SER A 89 -21.39 19.94 -9.28
N VAL A 90 -22.62 20.19 -8.83
CA VAL A 90 -23.84 19.81 -9.57
C VAL A 90 -23.83 20.35 -11.00
N THR A 91 -23.28 21.56 -11.21
CA THR A 91 -23.13 22.16 -12.53
C THR A 91 -22.16 21.40 -13.43
N GLU A 92 -21.05 20.90 -12.90
CA GLU A 92 -20.07 20.12 -13.66
C GLU A 92 -20.59 18.70 -13.94
N SER A 93 -21.26 18.06 -12.95
CA SER A 93 -22.00 16.82 -13.17
C SER A 93 -23.03 16.96 -14.29
N ALA A 94 -23.85 18.02 -14.25
CA ALA A 94 -24.85 18.28 -15.29
C ALA A 94 -24.19 18.49 -16.66
N ARG A 95 -23.11 19.27 -16.72
CA ARG A 95 -22.33 19.47 -17.95
C ARG A 95 -21.80 18.14 -18.50
N GLN A 96 -21.25 17.28 -17.63
CA GLN A 96 -20.75 15.96 -18.02
C GLN A 96 -21.87 15.10 -18.60
N VAL A 97 -23.04 15.03 -17.94
CA VAL A 97 -24.20 14.29 -18.43
C VAL A 97 -24.65 14.79 -19.80
N ILE A 98 -24.72 16.11 -20.00
CA ILE A 98 -25.06 16.71 -21.30
C ILE A 98 -24.05 16.31 -22.38
N VAL A 99 -22.75 16.39 -22.08
CA VAL A 99 -21.69 16.01 -23.01
C VAL A 99 -21.79 14.54 -23.38
N PHE A 100 -22.04 13.64 -22.44
CA PHE A 100 -22.16 12.21 -22.70
C PHE A 100 -23.43 11.88 -23.49
N ALA A 101 -24.54 12.56 -23.20
CA ALA A 101 -25.81 12.39 -23.93
C ALA A 101 -25.72 12.85 -25.39
N VAL A 102 -25.05 13.99 -25.64
CA VAL A 102 -24.93 14.60 -26.96
C VAL A 102 -23.80 14.00 -27.79
N ARG A 103 -22.60 13.87 -27.21
CA ARG A 103 -21.40 13.41 -27.94
C ARG A 103 -21.23 11.89 -27.97
N ARG A 104 -21.88 11.17 -27.04
CA ARG A 104 -21.85 9.69 -26.92
C ARG A 104 -20.45 9.09 -27.11
N PRO A 105 -19.46 9.47 -26.28
CA PRO A 105 -18.12 8.93 -26.39
C PRO A 105 -18.10 7.43 -26.09
N GLU A 106 -17.35 6.65 -26.86
CA GLU A 106 -17.23 5.19 -26.65
C GLU A 106 -16.26 4.81 -25.53
N ARG A 107 -15.41 5.75 -25.08
CA ARG A 107 -14.38 5.53 -24.05
C ARG A 107 -14.29 6.70 -23.11
N VAL A 108 -14.16 6.42 -21.81
CA VAL A 108 -13.89 7.48 -20.84
C VAL A 108 -12.42 7.88 -20.91
N GLY A 109 -12.15 9.11 -21.35
CA GLY A 109 -10.81 9.71 -21.30
C GLY A 109 -10.37 10.03 -19.87
N ARG A 110 -9.34 10.88 -19.70
CA ARG A 110 -9.08 11.51 -18.39
C ARG A 110 -10.25 12.44 -18.07
N HIS A 111 -11.16 12.01 -17.20
CA HIS A 111 -12.44 12.70 -17.00
C HIS A 111 -12.71 13.09 -15.54
N ALA A 112 -11.95 12.56 -14.58
CA ALA A 112 -12.00 13.04 -13.20
C ALA A 112 -10.66 12.77 -12.51
N VAL A 113 -10.14 13.79 -11.86
CA VAL A 113 -9.00 13.66 -10.94
C VAL A 113 -9.59 13.40 -9.57
N VAL A 114 -9.31 12.22 -9.00
CA VAL A 114 -9.62 11.93 -7.59
C VAL A 114 -8.41 12.37 -6.78
N PRO A 115 -8.47 13.50 -6.04
CA PRO A 115 -7.34 13.94 -5.23
C PRO A 115 -7.14 12.99 -4.05
N GLY A 116 -5.89 12.80 -3.61
CA GLY A 116 -5.58 11.91 -2.48
C GLY A 116 -6.28 12.29 -1.17
N GLU A 117 -6.79 13.53 -1.04
CA GLU A 117 -7.64 13.94 0.09
C GLU A 117 -8.89 13.07 0.24
N ARG A 118 -9.50 12.63 -0.88
CA ARG A 118 -10.68 11.74 -0.86
C ARG A 118 -10.41 10.41 -0.20
N CYS A 119 -9.16 9.94 -0.23
CA CYS A 119 -8.76 8.73 0.47
C CYS A 119 -8.52 9.01 1.97
N ARG A 120 -7.97 10.19 2.28
CA ARG A 120 -7.59 10.61 3.63
C ARG A 120 -8.77 10.84 4.57
N THR A 121 -9.91 11.26 4.04
CA THR A 121 -11.17 11.40 4.81
C THR A 121 -11.61 10.12 5.52
N CYS A 122 -11.17 8.94 5.05
CA CYS A 122 -11.44 7.66 5.71
C CYS A 122 -10.14 7.00 6.21
N HIS A 123 -9.10 6.92 5.39
CA HIS A 123 -7.90 6.14 5.68
C HIS A 123 -6.87 6.85 6.57
N THR A 124 -7.06 8.14 6.86
CA THR A 124 -6.22 8.91 7.78
C THR A 124 -7.04 9.80 8.71
N SER A 125 -8.34 9.54 8.85
CA SER A 125 -9.24 10.36 9.67
C SER A 125 -9.17 10.05 11.16
N GLY A 126 -8.55 8.93 11.53
CA GLY A 126 -8.56 8.42 12.91
C GLY A 126 -9.87 7.74 13.31
N ASP A 127 -10.89 7.68 12.44
CA ASP A 127 -12.11 6.94 12.72
C ASP A 127 -11.82 5.42 12.65
N PRO A 128 -12.01 4.67 13.76
CA PRO A 128 -11.72 3.24 13.82
C PRO A 128 -12.63 2.39 12.91
N ARG A 129 -13.73 2.95 12.39
CA ARG A 129 -14.58 2.26 11.38
C ARG A 129 -13.84 2.00 10.08
N TRP A 130 -12.84 2.81 9.76
CA TRP A 130 -12.06 2.71 8.54
C TRP A 130 -10.66 2.17 8.82
N ARG A 131 -10.09 1.48 7.83
CA ARG A 131 -8.71 1.02 7.92
C ARG A 131 -7.76 2.21 7.86
N GLN A 132 -7.15 2.55 8.99
CA GLN A 132 -6.16 3.61 9.06
C GLN A 132 -4.82 3.15 8.47
N VAL A 133 -4.24 3.95 7.56
CA VAL A 133 -3.01 3.60 6.85
C VAL A 133 -1.84 4.54 7.13
N ALA A 134 -2.10 5.70 7.73
CA ALA A 134 -1.10 6.74 7.99
C ALA A 134 0.15 6.20 8.71
N GLU A 135 -0.05 5.32 9.70
CA GLU A 135 1.02 4.79 10.54
C GLU A 135 1.71 3.54 9.98
N THR A 136 1.34 3.12 8.77
CA THR A 136 1.97 1.95 8.15
C THR A 136 3.30 2.32 7.52
N ALA A 137 4.28 1.43 7.66
CA ALA A 137 5.68 1.62 7.26
C ALA A 137 5.84 2.20 5.84
N GLY A 138 5.06 1.67 4.89
CA GLY A 138 5.14 2.08 3.49
C GLY A 138 4.49 3.44 3.22
N HIS A 139 3.34 3.74 3.84
CA HIS A 139 2.65 5.02 3.66
C HIS A 139 3.40 6.17 4.33
N GLN A 140 4.04 5.95 5.49
CA GLN A 140 4.92 6.95 6.10
C GLN A 140 6.07 7.35 5.16
N VAL A 141 6.64 6.40 4.42
CA VAL A 141 7.71 6.71 3.47
C VAL A 141 7.15 7.37 2.21
N HIS A 142 6.11 6.79 1.60
CA HIS A 142 5.67 7.19 0.26
C HIS A 142 4.65 8.34 0.28
N ALA A 143 3.62 8.24 1.11
CA ALA A 143 2.57 9.26 1.18
C ALA A 143 2.98 10.44 2.06
N GLU A 144 3.57 10.20 3.23
CA GLU A 144 3.92 11.28 4.17
C GLU A 144 5.27 11.93 3.83
N ARG A 145 6.37 11.18 3.80
CA ARG A 145 7.71 11.79 3.59
C ARG A 145 7.98 12.19 2.14
N ARG A 146 7.45 11.42 1.18
CA ARG A 146 7.67 11.65 -0.26
C ARG A 146 6.49 12.34 -0.95
N GLN A 147 5.36 12.54 -0.26
CA GLN A 147 4.18 13.23 -0.80
C GLN A 147 3.71 12.62 -2.14
N ILE A 148 3.76 11.29 -2.26
CA ILE A 148 3.29 10.55 -3.43
C ILE A 148 1.78 10.37 -3.32
N GLU A 149 1.05 10.87 -4.30
CA GLU A 149 -0.41 10.75 -4.39
C GLU A 149 -0.88 9.27 -4.35
N CYS A 150 -1.92 9.00 -3.57
CA CYS A 150 -2.45 7.65 -3.34
C CYS A 150 -2.78 6.93 -4.66
N VAL A 151 -3.37 7.68 -5.59
CA VAL A 151 -3.77 7.19 -6.90
C VAL A 151 -2.55 6.78 -7.74
N LEU A 152 -1.35 7.33 -7.56
CA LEU A 152 -0.19 6.90 -8.36
C LEU A 152 0.14 5.42 -8.14
N CYS A 153 -0.13 4.93 -6.93
CA CYS A 153 0.06 3.53 -6.58
C CYS A 153 -1.21 2.68 -6.73
N HIS A 154 -2.35 3.20 -6.31
CA HIS A 154 -3.60 2.44 -6.26
C HIS A 154 -4.50 2.58 -7.51
N SER A 155 -4.12 3.37 -8.53
CA SER A 155 -4.96 3.66 -9.72
C SER A 155 -4.81 2.73 -10.92
N GLN A 156 -3.87 1.78 -10.93
CA GLN A 156 -3.63 1.00 -12.17
C GLN A 156 -4.84 0.14 -12.57
N ALA A 157 -5.76 -0.09 -11.64
CA ALA A 157 -7.18 -0.22 -11.92
C ALA A 157 -7.93 0.68 -10.92
N VAL A 158 -8.28 1.92 -11.28
CA VAL A 158 -8.86 2.94 -10.36
C VAL A 158 -10.02 2.39 -9.51
N HIS A 159 -10.79 1.47 -10.08
CA HIS A 159 -11.95 0.84 -9.44
C HIS A 159 -11.63 -0.49 -8.74
N ARG A 160 -10.35 -0.91 -8.69
CA ARG A 160 -9.80 -2.01 -7.88
C ARG A 160 -8.45 -1.54 -7.29
N ILE A 161 -8.56 -0.86 -6.15
CA ILE A 161 -7.48 -0.15 -5.42
C ILE A 161 -6.42 -1.13 -4.89
N GLN A 162 -5.55 -1.63 -5.75
CA GLN A 162 -4.46 -2.55 -5.40
C GLN A 162 -3.21 -2.23 -6.23
N PRO A 163 -2.04 -2.03 -5.59
CA PRO A 163 -0.81 -1.81 -6.33
C PRO A 163 -0.31 -3.12 -6.94
N SER A 164 0.25 -3.04 -8.15
CA SER A 164 0.96 -4.13 -8.82
C SER A 164 2.48 -3.95 -8.71
N THR A 165 3.26 -5.00 -8.93
CA THR A 165 4.74 -4.90 -9.11
C THR A 165 5.12 -3.83 -10.14
N ALA A 166 4.32 -3.70 -11.20
CA ALA A 166 4.54 -2.73 -12.27
C ALA A 166 4.42 -1.28 -11.79
N VAL A 167 3.59 -1.00 -10.77
CA VAL A 167 3.58 0.32 -10.09
C VAL A 167 4.94 0.60 -9.48
N CYS A 168 5.45 -0.32 -8.67
CA CYS A 168 6.69 -0.13 -7.94
C CYS A 168 7.86 0.12 -8.90
N ALA A 169 7.90 -0.62 -10.01
CA ALA A 169 8.94 -0.51 -11.04
C ALA A 169 9.02 0.87 -11.70
N LYS A 170 7.95 1.68 -11.72
CA LYS A 170 7.97 3.05 -12.26
C LYS A 170 8.99 3.95 -11.54
N CYS A 171 9.22 3.71 -10.25
CA CYS A 171 10.20 4.46 -9.45
C CYS A 171 11.38 3.58 -8.98
N HIS A 172 11.14 2.28 -8.79
CA HIS A 172 12.10 1.30 -8.30
C HIS A 172 12.55 0.34 -9.41
N GLN A 173 12.84 0.86 -10.60
CA GLN A 173 13.29 0.04 -11.74
C GLN A 173 14.56 -0.75 -11.42
N ALA A 174 15.51 -0.11 -10.75
CA ALA A 174 16.76 -0.75 -10.33
C ALA A 174 16.52 -1.96 -9.42
N GLN A 175 15.50 -1.93 -8.56
CA GLN A 175 15.17 -2.99 -7.61
C GLN A 175 14.20 -4.04 -8.17
N SER A 176 13.46 -3.72 -9.23
CA SER A 176 12.50 -4.65 -9.85
C SER A 176 13.14 -5.51 -10.93
N ILE A 177 13.83 -4.89 -11.89
CA ILE A 177 14.43 -5.58 -13.05
C ILE A 177 15.88 -5.16 -13.31
N GLY A 178 16.41 -4.20 -12.55
CA GLY A 178 17.73 -3.64 -12.77
C GLY A 178 18.84 -4.19 -11.87
N ALA A 179 19.90 -3.40 -11.72
CA ALA A 179 21.12 -3.78 -11.02
C ALA A 179 20.91 -4.23 -9.56
N ARG A 180 19.85 -3.72 -8.89
CA ARG A 180 19.51 -4.01 -7.49
C ARG A 180 18.32 -4.98 -7.34
N ALA A 181 17.96 -5.73 -8.38
CA ALA A 181 17.00 -6.83 -8.24
C ALA A 181 17.50 -7.87 -7.22
N ILE A 182 16.58 -8.66 -6.66
CA ILE A 182 16.93 -9.73 -5.71
C ILE A 182 17.89 -10.71 -6.39
N LYS A 183 19.06 -10.91 -5.77
CA LYS A 183 20.16 -11.75 -6.27
C LYS A 183 20.21 -13.13 -5.63
N ILE A 184 19.31 -13.42 -4.70
CA ILE A 184 19.17 -14.74 -4.06
C ILE A 184 18.22 -15.56 -4.95
N PRO A 185 18.67 -16.64 -5.61
CA PRO A 185 17.83 -17.42 -6.54
C PRO A 185 16.55 -17.95 -5.90
N GLN A 186 16.65 -18.47 -4.67
CA GLN A 186 15.52 -19.01 -3.90
C GLN A 186 14.53 -17.92 -3.48
N MET A 187 14.90 -16.65 -3.61
CA MET A 187 14.02 -15.53 -3.32
C MET A 187 13.65 -14.70 -4.54
N ALA A 188 14.03 -15.12 -5.75
CA ALA A 188 13.85 -14.34 -6.96
C ALA A 188 12.35 -14.07 -7.29
N GLU A 189 11.46 -14.97 -6.86
CA GLU A 189 10.02 -14.88 -7.11
C GLU A 189 9.24 -14.15 -6.00
N PHE A 190 9.86 -13.79 -4.87
CA PHE A 190 9.15 -13.04 -3.83
C PHE A 190 8.83 -11.63 -4.32
N HIS A 191 7.62 -11.19 -3.96
CA HIS A 191 7.21 -9.82 -4.15
C HIS A 191 7.98 -8.91 -3.19
N CYS A 192 8.23 -7.66 -3.60
CA CYS A 192 9.00 -6.70 -2.80
C CYS A 192 8.44 -6.55 -1.37
N VAL A 193 7.11 -6.60 -1.23
CA VAL A 193 6.39 -6.41 0.03
C VAL A 193 6.42 -7.61 0.98
N ASP A 194 6.89 -8.78 0.51
CA ASP A 194 7.10 -9.94 1.38
C ASP A 194 8.21 -9.66 2.39
N CYS A 195 9.21 -8.86 1.98
CA CYS A 195 10.27 -8.36 2.84
C CYS A 195 10.02 -6.90 3.27
N HIS A 196 9.65 -6.02 2.35
CA HIS A 196 9.34 -4.62 2.62
C HIS A 196 7.88 -4.46 3.04
N GLN A 197 7.55 -4.97 4.24
CA GLN A 197 6.18 -5.06 4.74
C GLN A 197 5.49 -3.69 4.85
N PHE A 198 4.77 -3.32 3.78
CA PHE A 198 4.24 -1.98 3.57
C PHE A 198 3.19 -1.58 4.61
N LEU A 199 2.39 -2.54 5.06
CA LEU A 199 1.26 -2.34 5.97
C LEU A 199 1.62 -2.52 7.45
N ARG A 200 2.89 -2.77 7.77
CA ARG A 200 3.30 -2.98 9.16
C ARG A 200 3.26 -1.66 9.93
N LEU A 201 2.55 -1.65 11.05
CA LEU A 201 2.51 -0.52 11.97
C LEU A 201 3.83 -0.41 12.73
N ASN A 202 4.24 0.82 13.04
CA ASN A 202 5.37 1.12 13.92
C ASN A 202 6.67 0.36 13.55
N SER A 203 6.94 0.25 12.24
CA SER A 203 8.09 -0.49 11.72
C SER A 203 8.72 0.26 10.56
N PRO A 204 10.06 0.22 10.40
CA PRO A 204 10.68 0.75 9.19
C PRO A 204 10.26 -0.09 7.98
N LEU A 205 10.18 0.54 6.81
CA LEU A 205 9.95 -0.17 5.55
C LEU A 205 11.10 -1.11 5.17
N ARG A 206 12.32 -0.85 5.69
CA ARG A 206 13.44 -1.77 5.51
C ARG A 206 13.23 -3.02 6.39
N PRO A 207 13.47 -4.23 5.86
CA PRO A 207 13.25 -5.46 6.61
C PRO A 207 14.00 -5.47 7.93
N THR A 208 13.29 -5.82 8.99
CA THR A 208 13.85 -6.00 10.33
C THR A 208 14.32 -7.43 10.53
N ARG A 209 15.09 -7.68 11.60
CA ARG A 209 15.47 -9.04 12.03
C ARG A 209 14.25 -9.98 12.10
N GLN A 210 13.14 -9.51 12.66
CA GLN A 210 11.90 -10.28 12.77
C GLN A 210 11.32 -10.66 11.40
N THR A 211 11.48 -9.79 10.40
CA THR A 211 11.00 -10.03 9.03
C THR A 211 11.74 -11.23 8.44
N CYS A 212 13.06 -11.27 8.57
CA CYS A 212 13.87 -12.37 8.07
C CYS A 212 13.56 -13.69 8.81
N LEU A 213 13.51 -13.63 10.15
CA LEU A 213 13.30 -14.81 10.97
C LEU A 213 11.92 -15.43 10.82
N GLY A 214 10.89 -14.63 10.49
CA GLY A 214 9.53 -15.13 10.26
C GLY A 214 9.45 -16.25 9.23
N CYS A 215 10.28 -16.21 8.19
CA CYS A 215 10.40 -17.30 7.21
C CYS A 215 11.60 -18.22 7.51
N HIS A 216 12.79 -17.67 7.77
CA HIS A 216 14.01 -18.47 7.91
C HIS A 216 13.98 -19.50 9.06
N GLN A 217 13.22 -19.23 10.12
CA GLN A 217 13.03 -20.19 11.21
C GLN A 217 11.94 -21.23 10.91
N ALA A 218 10.99 -20.90 10.04
CA ALA A 218 9.87 -21.76 9.67
C ALA A 218 10.19 -22.72 8.51
N LEU A 219 11.16 -22.38 7.66
CA LEU A 219 11.48 -23.14 6.44
C LEU A 219 12.29 -24.44 6.73
N PRO A 220 11.92 -25.58 6.12
CA PRO A 220 12.73 -26.80 6.10
C PRO A 220 14.06 -26.64 5.33
N PRO A 221 15.08 -27.45 5.65
CA PRO A 221 15.14 -28.34 6.81
C PRO A 221 15.24 -27.48 8.06
N LYS A 222 14.31 -27.69 9.01
CA LYS A 222 13.99 -26.75 10.10
C LYS A 222 15.29 -26.19 10.69
N LYS A 223 15.48 -24.86 10.57
CA LYS A 223 16.68 -24.06 10.93
C LYS A 223 17.64 -23.77 9.77
N THR A 224 17.17 -23.19 8.65
CA THR A 224 18.08 -22.59 7.65
C THR A 224 19.05 -21.56 8.29
N VAL A 225 18.65 -21.00 9.43
CA VAL A 225 19.51 -20.22 10.31
C VAL A 225 19.39 -20.74 11.75
N GLY A 226 20.50 -21.24 12.31
CA GLY A 226 20.65 -21.60 13.70
C GLY A 226 21.74 -20.75 14.36
N PHE A 227 21.58 -20.42 15.64
CA PHE A 227 22.52 -19.58 16.38
C PHE A 227 23.03 -20.32 17.61
N PRO A 228 23.93 -21.31 17.44
CA PRO A 228 24.46 -22.06 18.56
C PRO A 228 25.35 -21.16 19.44
N PRO A 229 25.26 -21.28 20.78
CA PRO A 229 26.17 -20.58 21.67
C PRO A 229 27.64 -21.03 21.49
N PRO A 230 28.63 -20.14 21.72
CA PRO A 230 28.48 -18.73 22.07
C PRO A 230 28.15 -17.89 20.84
N VAL A 231 27.12 -17.05 20.97
CA VAL A 231 26.53 -16.40 19.81
C VAL A 231 27.34 -15.15 19.42
N ALA A 232 28.30 -15.33 18.51
CA ALA A 232 29.07 -14.22 17.97
C ALA A 232 28.36 -13.56 16.77
N HIS A 233 28.49 -12.24 16.65
CA HIS A 233 27.93 -11.40 15.58
C HIS A 233 26.40 -11.42 15.39
N ILE A 234 25.61 -12.20 16.14
CA ILE A 234 24.14 -12.15 16.09
C ILE A 234 23.55 -10.82 16.57
N THR A 235 24.33 -10.07 17.36
CA THR A 235 23.97 -8.73 17.83
C THR A 235 23.96 -7.71 16.69
N LEU A 236 24.63 -8.01 15.57
CA LEU A 236 24.56 -7.20 14.35
C LEU A 236 23.23 -7.43 13.62
N THR A 237 22.78 -6.42 12.89
CA THR A 237 21.64 -6.57 12.00
C THR A 237 21.98 -7.56 10.89
N CYS A 238 21.03 -8.42 10.51
CA CYS A 238 21.24 -9.42 9.44
C CYS A 238 21.75 -8.78 8.15
N SER A 239 21.31 -7.56 7.83
CA SER A 239 21.69 -6.78 6.65
C SER A 239 23.13 -6.28 6.62
N THR A 240 23.84 -6.39 7.75
CA THR A 240 25.30 -6.17 7.79
C THR A 240 26.01 -7.18 6.91
N CYS A 241 25.56 -8.43 6.93
CA CYS A 241 26.14 -9.51 6.14
C CYS A 241 25.25 -9.93 4.97
N HIS A 242 23.95 -10.09 5.16
CA HIS A 242 23.04 -10.56 4.12
C HIS A 242 22.39 -9.39 3.39
N ARG A 243 22.75 -9.17 2.11
CA ARG A 243 22.13 -8.13 1.28
C ARG A 243 21.51 -8.73 0.02
N PRO A 244 20.22 -9.08 0.06
CA PRO A 244 19.51 -9.72 -1.04
C PRO A 244 19.59 -8.97 -2.37
N HIS A 245 19.75 -7.64 -2.36
CA HIS A 245 19.86 -6.82 -3.58
C HIS A 245 21.29 -6.69 -4.14
N GLU A 246 22.29 -7.23 -3.46
CA GLU A 246 23.71 -7.14 -3.87
C GLU A 246 24.25 -8.50 -4.32
N LYS A 247 24.19 -9.53 -3.48
CA LYS A 247 24.61 -10.90 -3.83
C LYS A 247 24.01 -11.95 -2.89
N ALA A 248 24.01 -13.20 -3.32
CA ALA A 248 23.39 -14.31 -2.60
C ALA A 248 24.12 -14.72 -1.32
N GLN A 249 25.44 -14.57 -1.28
CA GLN A 249 26.28 -14.91 -0.12
C GLN A 249 26.54 -13.68 0.78
N PRO A 250 26.98 -13.87 2.05
CA PRO A 250 27.37 -12.78 2.93
C PRO A 250 28.27 -11.78 2.23
N VAL A 251 27.94 -10.48 2.33
CA VAL A 251 28.48 -9.49 1.42
C VAL A 251 29.80 -8.87 1.79
N VAL A 252 30.17 -9.05 3.04
CA VAL A 252 31.34 -8.46 3.66
C VAL A 252 32.50 -9.44 3.64
N ALA A 253 33.68 -8.95 3.27
CA ALA A 253 34.91 -9.69 3.52
C ALA A 253 35.17 -9.68 5.03
N CYS A 254 35.56 -10.81 5.63
CA CYS A 254 35.81 -10.89 7.07
C CYS A 254 36.83 -9.81 7.52
N THR A 255 37.79 -9.50 6.66
CA THR A 255 38.85 -8.50 6.86
C THR A 255 38.37 -7.06 6.89
N SER A 256 37.17 -6.74 6.39
CA SER A 256 36.66 -5.37 6.47
C SER A 256 36.40 -4.94 7.92
N CYS A 257 36.25 -5.90 8.83
CA CYS A 257 36.09 -5.66 10.28
C CYS A 257 37.21 -6.31 11.10
N HIS A 258 37.69 -7.50 10.71
CA HIS A 258 38.79 -8.21 11.37
C HIS A 258 40.15 -7.87 10.72
N ALA A 259 40.56 -6.62 10.81
CA ALA A 259 41.82 -6.11 10.24
C ALA A 259 43.06 -6.40 11.11
N ALA A 260 42.87 -6.78 12.37
CA ALA A 260 43.95 -7.01 13.32
C ALA A 260 44.83 -8.23 12.96
N ALA A 261 46.04 -8.27 13.54
CA ALA A 261 46.95 -9.41 13.43
C ALA A 261 46.22 -10.70 13.80
N ARG A 262 46.28 -11.70 12.92
CA ARG A 262 45.67 -13.02 13.12
C ARG A 262 46.69 -13.91 13.83
N PRO A 263 46.63 -14.06 15.15
CA PRO A 263 47.69 -14.74 15.89
C PRO A 263 47.45 -16.25 15.87
N ALA A 264 48.35 -16.96 16.56
CA ALA A 264 48.28 -18.39 16.78
C ALA A 264 48.19 -19.20 15.47
N LEU A 265 47.18 -20.06 15.31
CA LEU A 265 47.08 -20.96 14.16
C LEU A 265 47.00 -20.23 12.82
N HIS A 266 46.54 -18.97 12.80
CA HIS A 266 46.54 -18.17 11.59
C HIS A 266 47.95 -17.73 11.15
N GLN A 267 49.02 -17.98 11.90
CA GLN A 267 50.38 -17.66 11.43
C GLN A 267 50.91 -18.71 10.44
N ARG A 268 50.29 -19.90 10.38
CA ARG A 268 50.68 -20.94 9.43
C ARG A 268 50.21 -20.53 8.02
N PRO A 269 51.10 -20.52 7.00
CA PRO A 269 50.73 -20.08 5.65
C PRO A 269 49.50 -20.80 5.07
N THR A 270 49.38 -22.09 5.33
CA THR A 270 48.25 -22.92 4.89
C THR A 270 46.92 -22.52 5.53
N HIS A 271 46.93 -22.08 6.80
CA HIS A 271 45.72 -21.61 7.48
C HIS A 271 45.30 -20.20 7.03
N VAL A 272 46.26 -19.30 6.77
CA VAL A 272 45.95 -17.96 6.20
C VAL A 272 45.34 -18.06 4.81
N ALA A 273 45.88 -18.97 4.00
CA ALA A 273 45.45 -19.19 2.62
C ALA A 273 44.08 -19.90 2.53
N SER A 274 43.64 -20.57 3.60
CA SER A 274 42.35 -21.23 3.65
C SER A 274 41.20 -20.22 3.76
N THR A 275 40.06 -20.53 3.14
CA THR A 275 38.85 -19.70 3.29
C THR A 275 38.40 -19.69 4.75
N CYS A 276 38.07 -18.51 5.29
CA CYS A 276 37.71 -18.36 6.71
C CYS A 276 36.58 -19.32 7.13
N THR A 277 35.61 -19.56 6.23
CA THR A 277 34.45 -20.41 6.46
C THR A 277 34.75 -21.91 6.50
N THR A 278 35.95 -22.34 6.12
CA THR A 278 36.41 -23.72 6.29
C THR A 278 36.48 -24.10 7.77
N CYS A 279 36.89 -23.16 8.62
CA CYS A 279 36.96 -23.34 10.06
C CYS A 279 35.82 -22.61 10.78
N HIS A 280 35.51 -21.39 10.37
CA HIS A 280 34.49 -20.54 10.99
C HIS A 280 33.14 -20.71 10.31
N VAL A 281 32.28 -21.58 10.86
CA VAL A 281 30.91 -21.75 10.37
C VAL A 281 30.10 -20.47 10.65
N PRO A 282 29.51 -19.81 9.63
CA PRO A 282 28.67 -18.63 9.86
C PRO A 282 27.55 -18.90 10.88
N HIS A 283 27.22 -17.88 11.67
CA HIS A 283 26.27 -17.94 12.80
C HIS A 283 26.74 -18.73 14.05
N ALA A 284 27.78 -19.57 13.95
CA ALA A 284 28.46 -20.18 15.11
C ALA A 284 29.79 -19.45 15.41
N TRP A 285 30.55 -19.18 14.36
CA TRP A 285 31.85 -18.49 14.27
C TRP A 285 33.00 -19.04 15.13
N LYS A 286 32.72 -19.67 16.26
CA LYS A 286 33.72 -20.39 17.05
C LYS A 286 33.92 -21.78 16.45
N VAL A 287 35.17 -22.19 16.25
CA VAL A 287 35.50 -23.57 15.89
C VAL A 287 35.14 -24.46 17.08
N GLN A 288 34.11 -25.29 16.93
CA GLN A 288 33.60 -26.15 18.01
C GLN A 288 33.74 -27.65 17.71
N SER A 289 34.19 -28.00 16.51
CA SER A 289 34.31 -29.41 16.09
C SER A 289 35.73 -29.74 15.68
N ARG A 290 36.21 -30.92 16.11
CA ARG A 290 37.45 -31.54 15.60
C ARG A 290 37.36 -31.82 14.11
N GLN A 291 36.15 -32.06 13.58
CA GLN A 291 35.96 -32.51 12.21
C GLN A 291 36.46 -31.50 11.18
N SER A 292 36.34 -30.20 11.46
CA SER A 292 36.92 -29.15 10.60
C SER A 292 38.43 -29.29 10.47
N CYS A 293 39.14 -29.64 11.54
CA CYS A 293 40.58 -29.85 11.54
C CYS A 293 40.97 -31.14 10.82
N LEU A 294 40.20 -32.22 11.07
CA LEU A 294 40.44 -33.55 10.48
C LEU A 294 40.19 -33.61 8.97
N SER A 295 39.55 -32.59 8.39
CA SER A 295 39.44 -32.47 6.93
C SER A 295 40.81 -32.43 6.24
N CYS A 296 41.82 -31.85 6.89
CA CYS A 296 43.21 -31.80 6.40
C CYS A 296 44.17 -32.63 7.26
N HIS A 297 43.94 -32.72 8.58
CA HIS A 297 44.80 -33.46 9.52
C HIS A 297 44.31 -34.89 9.75
N GLN A 298 44.20 -35.67 8.67
CA GLN A 298 43.72 -37.06 8.70
C GLN A 298 44.67 -37.97 9.49
N ASP A 299 45.94 -37.60 9.59
CA ASP A 299 46.96 -38.27 10.40
C ASP A 299 46.82 -38.04 11.91
N LYS A 300 45.86 -37.20 12.34
CA LYS A 300 45.64 -36.80 13.74
C LYS A 300 44.27 -37.23 14.27
N VAL A 301 43.58 -38.16 13.61
CA VAL A 301 42.25 -38.65 14.01
C VAL A 301 42.23 -39.14 15.47
N THR A 302 43.20 -39.97 15.87
CA THR A 302 43.29 -40.54 17.23
C THR A 302 43.98 -39.63 18.24
N HIS A 303 44.61 -38.54 17.79
CA HIS A 303 45.38 -37.66 18.66
C HIS A 303 44.48 -36.95 19.68
N ASN A 304 44.56 -37.36 20.95
CA ASN A 304 43.80 -36.81 22.07
C ASN A 304 42.28 -36.76 21.81
N ALA A 305 41.73 -37.77 21.11
CA ALA A 305 40.29 -37.90 20.91
C ALA A 305 39.59 -38.21 22.26
N PRO A 306 38.40 -37.64 22.56
CA PRO A 306 37.54 -36.81 21.69
C PRO A 306 37.73 -35.28 21.86
N THR A 307 38.77 -34.81 22.53
CA THR A 307 38.96 -33.40 22.92
C THR A 307 39.11 -32.46 21.73
N THR A 308 38.44 -31.31 21.67
CA THR A 308 38.60 -30.36 20.56
C THR A 308 40.03 -29.80 20.45
N CYS A 309 40.52 -29.66 19.21
CA CYS A 309 41.91 -29.21 18.96
C CYS A 309 42.21 -27.83 19.57
N ASN A 310 41.18 -26.97 19.71
CA ASN A 310 41.25 -25.63 20.30
C ASN A 310 41.47 -25.58 21.82
N THR A 311 41.43 -26.72 22.50
CA THR A 311 41.73 -26.81 23.92
C THR A 311 43.23 -26.73 24.18
N CYS A 312 44.05 -27.24 23.24
CA CYS A 312 45.51 -27.26 23.36
C CYS A 312 46.19 -26.34 22.34
N HIS A 313 45.60 -26.14 21.16
CA HIS A 313 46.10 -25.21 20.16
C HIS A 313 45.36 -23.88 20.26
N GLY A 314 46.06 -22.78 20.53
CA GLY A 314 45.47 -21.45 20.69
C GLY A 314 44.81 -20.90 19.41
N PHE A 315 43.69 -20.21 19.57
CA PHE A 315 42.88 -19.59 18.49
C PHE A 315 42.66 -18.09 18.67
N LYS A 316 43.36 -17.43 19.61
CA LYS A 316 43.21 -15.99 19.85
C LYS A 316 44.17 -15.20 18.98
#